data_AF-A0A1V4QWA7-F1
#
_entry.id   AF-A0A1V4QWA7-F1
#
_cell.length_a   1.000
_cell.length_b   1.000
_cell.length_c   1.000
_cell.angle_alpha   90.00
_cell.angle_beta   90.00
_cell.angle_gamma   90.00
#
_symmetry.space_group_name_H-M   'P 1'
#
loop_
_entity.id
_entity.type
_entity.pdbx_description
1 polymer ?
#
loop_
_entity_poly.entity_id
_entity_poly.type
_entity_poly.pdbx_seq_one_letter_code
_entity_poly.pdbx_strand_id
1 'polypeptide(L)'
;MRGKPPERDLFELERELSRRKHPRAHPPARQRNPYRIAGLATSIPVALAVGPLMGYFVGAFLDAHFQVEFWTPLAVLLGLAGSIRLTIDLIKELNR
;
A
#
# COMPACT_ATOMS: atom_id res chain seq x y z
N MET A 1 48.38 32.88 -34.75
CA MET A 1 47.30 31.96 -34.39
C MET A 1 47.10 32.01 -32.88
N ARG A 2 46.16 32.82 -32.40
CA ARG A 2 45.98 33.13 -30.97
C ARG A 2 44.90 32.20 -30.41
N GLY A 3 45.35 31.10 -29.78
CA GLY A 3 44.47 30.11 -29.14
C GLY A 3 43.67 30.75 -28.01
N LYS A 4 42.35 30.53 -28.01
CA LYS A 4 41.40 31.02 -27.01
C LYS A 4 41.81 30.55 -25.59
N PRO A 5 41.59 31.35 -24.54
CA PRO A 5 42.06 31.05 -23.19
C PRO A 5 41.38 29.80 -22.58
N PRO A 6 42.04 29.12 -21.61
CA PRO A 6 41.72 27.79 -21.09
C PRO A 6 40.54 27.76 -20.08
N GLU A 7 39.63 28.73 -20.17
CA GLU A 7 38.50 28.84 -19.22
C GLU A 7 37.48 27.71 -19.39
N ARG A 8 37.45 27.07 -20.56
CA ARG A 8 36.60 25.90 -20.83
C ARG A 8 37.00 24.70 -19.97
N ASP A 9 38.29 24.52 -19.74
CA ASP A 9 38.83 23.37 -19.02
C ASP A 9 38.55 23.49 -17.51
N LEU A 10 38.66 24.70 -16.96
CA LEU A 10 38.29 25.00 -15.56
C LEU A 10 36.81 24.73 -15.30
N PHE A 11 35.94 25.11 -16.23
CA PHE A 11 34.49 24.90 -16.10
C PHE A 11 34.09 23.43 -16.25
N GLU A 12 34.88 22.63 -16.96
CA GLU A 12 34.71 21.17 -17.03
C GLU A 12 35.23 20.49 -15.77
N LEU A 13 36.39 20.90 -15.25
CA LEU A 13 36.95 20.42 -13.99
C LEU A 13 36.04 20.72 -12.80
N GLU A 14 35.45 21.92 -12.74
CA GLU A 14 34.51 22.28 -11.67
C GLU A 14 33.21 21.48 -11.76
N ARG A 15 32.74 21.16 -12.98
CA ARG A 15 31.61 20.27 -13.20
C ARG A 15 31.91 18.83 -12.82
N GLU A 16 33.12 18.33 -13.11
CA GLU A 16 33.55 17.00 -12.68
C GLU A 16 33.74 16.91 -11.16
N LEU A 17 34.33 17.94 -10.55
CA LEU A 17 34.48 18.02 -9.10
C LEU A 17 33.12 18.11 -8.41
N SER A 18 32.18 18.92 -8.92
CA SER A 18 30.80 18.98 -8.41
C SER A 18 30.07 17.64 -8.56
N ARG A 19 30.27 16.93 -9.68
CA ARG A 19 29.73 15.57 -9.87
C ARG A 19 30.32 14.55 -8.90
N ARG A 20 31.60 14.67 -8.54
CA ARG A 20 32.24 13.80 -7.54
C ARG A 20 31.81 14.18 -6.11
N LYS A 21 31.56 15.45 -5.83
CA LYS A 21 31.16 15.95 -4.50
C LYS A 21 29.73 15.55 -4.12
N HIS A 22 28.88 15.28 -5.12
CA HIS A 22 27.57 14.67 -4.93
C HIS A 22 27.56 13.23 -5.46
N PRO A 23 28.15 12.25 -4.73
CA PRO A 23 27.89 10.85 -5.01
C PRO A 23 26.37 10.68 -4.99
N ARG A 24 25.79 10.23 -6.11
CA ARG A 24 24.35 9.98 -6.22
C ARG A 24 23.96 9.18 -4.98
N ALA A 25 23.20 9.81 -4.09
CA ALA A 25 22.71 9.17 -2.88
C ALA A 25 21.97 7.92 -3.36
N HIS A 26 22.57 6.74 -3.12
CA HIS A 26 21.84 5.50 -3.33
C HIS A 26 20.61 5.62 -2.44
N PRO A 27 19.39 5.49 -2.99
CA PRO A 27 18.19 5.51 -2.15
C PRO A 27 18.44 4.51 -1.02
N PRO A 28 18.26 4.91 0.25
CA PRO A 28 18.56 4.04 1.38
C PRO A 28 17.84 2.73 1.11
N ALA A 29 18.61 1.63 1.07
CA ALA A 29 18.06 0.30 0.85
C ALA A 29 16.89 0.17 1.82
N ARG A 30 15.66 0.17 1.29
CA ARG A 30 14.43 0.24 2.06
C ARG A 30 14.48 -0.96 3.00
N GLN A 31 14.89 -0.75 4.25
CA GLN A 31 15.08 -1.83 5.21
C GLN A 31 13.70 -2.48 5.36
N ARG A 32 13.54 -3.63 4.70
CA ARG A 32 12.36 -4.45 4.78
C ARG A 32 12.38 -5.04 6.17
N ASN A 33 11.84 -4.31 7.13
CA ASN A 33 11.67 -4.80 8.47
C ASN A 33 10.74 -6.03 8.37
N PRO A 34 11.22 -7.25 8.66
CA PRO A 34 10.47 -8.49 8.44
C PRO A 34 9.20 -8.51 9.30
N TYR A 35 9.20 -7.87 10.47
CA TYR A 35 8.01 -7.70 11.31
C TYR A 35 6.94 -6.86 10.62
N ARG A 36 7.34 -5.86 9.82
CA ARG A 36 6.41 -5.01 9.06
C ARG A 36 5.78 -5.77 7.89
N ILE A 37 6.52 -6.67 7.26
CA ILE A 37 6.02 -7.54 6.19
C ILE A 37 5.07 -8.59 6.76
N ALA A 38 5.46 -9.22 7.87
CA ALA A 38 4.62 -10.20 8.55
C ALA A 38 3.29 -9.57 8.98
N GLY A 39 3.32 -8.37 9.60
CA GLY A 39 2.11 -7.65 9.99
C GLY A 39 1.17 -7.34 8.82
N LEU A 40 1.72 -6.84 7.69
CA LEU A 40 0.97 -6.59 6.47
C LEU A 40 0.38 -7.87 5.86
N ALA A 41 1.14 -8.97 5.87
CA ALA A 41 0.68 -10.24 5.34
C ALA A 41 -0.46 -10.82 6.18
N THR A 42 -0.42 -10.67 7.50
CA THR A 42 -1.48 -11.13 8.42
C THR A 42 -2.72 -10.23 8.41
N SER A 43 -2.59 -8.93 8.14
CA SER A 43 -3.75 -8.03 8.14
C SER A 43 -4.70 -8.30 6.97
N ILE A 44 -4.19 -8.81 5.84
CA ILE A 44 -5.00 -9.12 4.66
C ILE A 44 -6.05 -10.21 4.94
N PRO A 45 -5.69 -11.42 5.40
CA PRO A 45 -6.67 -12.46 5.70
C PRO A 45 -7.57 -12.07 6.89
N VAL A 46 -7.07 -11.33 7.88
CA VAL A 46 -7.88 -10.86 9.00
C VAL A 46 -8.97 -9.89 8.52
N ALA A 47 -8.61 -8.89 7.72
CA ALA A 47 -9.59 -7.96 7.14
C ALA A 47 -10.63 -8.69 6.28
N LEU A 48 -10.20 -9.67 5.49
CA LEU A 48 -11.08 -10.52 4.68
C LEU A 48 -12.00 -11.40 5.52
N ALA A 49 -11.55 -11.89 6.69
CA ALA A 49 -12.35 -12.74 7.57
C ALA A 49 -13.40 -11.94 8.36
N VAL A 50 -13.09 -10.69 8.75
CA VAL A 50 -14.00 -9.83 9.53
C VAL A 50 -15.31 -9.57 8.79
N GLY A 51 -15.27 -9.38 7.46
CA GLY A 51 -16.45 -9.17 6.62
C GLY A 51 -17.53 -10.25 6.75
N PRO A 52 -17.26 -11.50 6.35
CA PRO A 52 -18.21 -12.59 6.46
C PRO A 52 -18.55 -12.95 7.92
N LEU A 53 -17.63 -12.77 8.88
CA LEU A 53 -17.96 -12.93 10.31
C LEU A 53 -19.06 -11.96 10.75
N MET A 54 -18.92 -10.68 10.40
CA MET A 54 -19.95 -9.69 10.71
C MET A 54 -21.24 -9.92 9.92
N GLY A 55 -21.13 -10.32 8.65
CA GLY A 55 -22.28 -10.70 7.84
C GLY A 55 -23.06 -11.87 8.44
N TYR A 56 -22.37 -12.89 8.98
CA TYR A 56 -23.00 -14.01 9.69
C TYR A 56 -23.70 -13.56 10.97
N PHE A 57 -23.06 -12.71 11.78
CA PHE A 57 -23.63 -12.25 13.04
C PHE A 57 -24.90 -11.41 12.83
N VAL A 58 -24.88 -10.50 11.85
CA VAL A 58 -26.05 -9.68 11.48
C VAL A 58 -27.14 -10.54 10.84
N GLY A 59 -26.76 -11.49 9.98
CA GLY A 59 -27.67 -12.41 9.32
C GLY A 59 -28.39 -13.34 10.29
N ALA A 60 -27.65 -13.94 11.22
CA ALA A 60 -28.21 -14.81 12.26
C ALA A 60 -29.14 -14.04 13.21
N PHE A 61 -28.84 -12.77 13.49
CA PHE A 61 -29.74 -11.91 14.26
C PHE A 61 -31.05 -11.62 13.51
N LEU A 62 -30.97 -11.37 12.21
CA LEU A 62 -32.16 -11.19 11.37
C LEU A 62 -32.97 -12.49 11.24
N ASP A 63 -32.33 -13.63 11.01
CA ASP A 63 -33.01 -14.93 10.93
C ASP A 63 -33.71 -15.27 12.25
N ALA A 64 -33.08 -14.97 13.40
CA ALA A 64 -33.70 -15.16 14.72
C ALA A 64 -34.90 -14.23 14.95
N HIS A 65 -34.88 -13.02 14.38
CA HIS A 65 -35.97 -12.05 14.51
C HIS A 65 -37.15 -12.37 13.58
N PHE A 66 -36.87 -12.78 12.34
CA PHE A 66 -37.90 -13.04 11.33
C PHE A 66 -38.32 -14.51 11.24
N GLN A 67 -37.61 -15.43 11.91
CA GLN A 67 -37.81 -16.90 11.83
C GLN A 67 -37.78 -17.45 10.39
N VAL A 68 -36.94 -16.85 9.53
CA VAL A 68 -36.75 -17.30 8.14
C VAL A 68 -35.25 -17.48 7.92
N GLU A 69 -34.77 -18.66 7.53
CA GLU A 69 -33.33 -18.99 7.37
C GLU A 69 -32.65 -18.36 6.11
N PHE A 70 -33.28 -17.35 5.50
CA PHE A 70 -32.82 -16.77 4.25
C PHE A 70 -31.89 -15.57 4.43
N TRP A 71 -31.94 -14.87 5.56
CA TRP A 71 -31.16 -13.63 5.75
C TRP A 71 -29.72 -13.91 6.12
N THR A 72 -29.41 -15.03 6.79
CA THR A 72 -28.02 -15.40 7.09
C THR A 72 -27.14 -15.49 5.84
N PRO A 73 -27.45 -16.31 4.81
CA PRO A 73 -26.61 -16.38 3.62
C PRO A 73 -26.55 -15.04 2.85
N LEU A 74 -27.65 -14.29 2.81
CA LEU A 74 -27.70 -12.98 2.13
C LEU A 74 -26.81 -11.94 2.83
N ALA A 75 -26.86 -11.88 4.16
CA ALA A 75 -26.08 -10.97 4.97
C ALA A 75 -24.59 -11.34 4.95
N VAL A 76 -24.24 -12.63 4.91
CA VAL A 76 -22.85 -13.09 4.69
C VAL A 76 -22.33 -12.61 3.34
N LEU A 77 -23.11 -12.75 2.26
CA LEU A 77 -22.72 -12.26 0.93
C LEU A 77 -22.57 -10.74 0.89
N LEU A 78 -23.48 -10.00 1.52
CA LEU A 78 -23.39 -8.54 1.63
C LEU A 78 -22.19 -8.11 2.50
N GLY A 79 -21.92 -8.81 3.60
CA GLY A 79 -20.76 -8.57 4.46
C GLY A 79 -19.44 -8.84 3.73
N LEU A 80 -19.39 -9.90 2.92
CA LEU A 80 -18.26 -10.20 2.06
C LEU A 80 -18.05 -9.10 1.00
N ALA A 81 -19.11 -8.72 0.28
CA ALA A 81 -19.07 -7.68 -0.74
C ALA A 81 -18.66 -6.31 -0.15
N GLY A 82 -19.19 -5.95 1.02
CA GLY A 82 -18.84 -4.75 1.76
C GLY A 82 -17.37 -4.74 2.20
N SER A 83 -16.87 -5.86 2.70
CA SER A 83 -15.46 -6.01 3.10
C SER A 83 -14.50 -5.90 1.92
N ILE A 84 -14.86 -6.47 0.77
CA ILE A 84 -14.08 -6.34 -0.47
C ILE A 84 -14.03 -4.86 -0.88
N ARG A 85 -15.17 -4.18 -0.88
CA ARG A 85 -15.25 -2.75 -1.24
C ARG A 85 -14.44 -1.88 -0.30
N LEU A 86 -14.55 -2.10 1.01
CA LEU A 86 -13.77 -1.38 2.02
C LEU A 86 -12.25 -1.58 1.83
N THR A 87 -11.83 -2.81 1.52
CA THR A 87 -10.43 -3.12 1.24
C THR A 87 -9.92 -2.39 0.00
N ILE A 88 -10.71 -2.37 -1.09
CA ILE A 88 -10.36 -1.65 -2.32
C ILE A 88 -10.26 -0.15 -2.07
N ASP A 89 -11.19 0.42 -1.30
CA ASP A 89 -11.19 1.85 -1.00
C ASP A 89 -9.99 2.24 -0.12
N LEU A 90 -9.61 1.40 0.87
CA LEU A 90 -8.36 1.59 1.64
C LEU A 90 -7.11 1.57 0.76
N ILE A 91 -7.05 0.64 -0.21
CA ILE A 91 -5.92 0.55 -1.15
C ILE A 91 -5.86 1.78 -2.05
N LYS A 92 -7.01 2.27 -2.53
CA LYS A 92 -7.08 3.50 -3.35
C LYS A 92 -6.64 4.73 -2.57
N GLU A 93 -7.10 4.88 -1.33
CA GLU A 93 -6.72 6.00 -0.47
C GLU A 93 -5.21 6.01 -0.18
N LEU A 94 -4.61 4.83 0.02
CA LEU A 94 -3.17 4.72 0.25
C LEU A 94 -2.30 5.09 -0.96
N ASN A 95 -2.87 5.05 -2.18
CA ASN A 95 -2.18 5.38 -3.43
C ASN A 95 -2.48 6.80 -3.95
N ARG A 96 -3.26 7.59 -3.20
CA ARG A 96 -3.55 8.99 -3.51
C ARG A 96 -2.59 9.92 -2.77
#